data_AF-A0A7V1RCB6-F1
#
_entry.id   AF-A0A7V1RCB6-F1
#
_cell.length_a   1.000
_cell.length_b   1.000
_cell.length_c   1.000
_cell.angle_alpha   90.00
_cell.angle_beta   90.00
_cell.angle_gamma   90.00
#
_symmetry.space_group_name_H-M   'P 1'
#
loop_
_entity.id
_entity.type
_entity.pdbx_description
1 polymer ?
#
loop_
_entity_poly.entity_id
_entity_poly.type
_entity_poly.pdbx_seq_one_letter_code
_entity_poly.pdbx_strand_id
1 'polypeptide(L)'
;MQIGLKDLDPKLASALLARINALRFSHNIPPKDVLARQAVRRRWKGGGWFAARRAAVGGGVGMALGVCLGGIIGHPGAIASLGFLGLYIGSMGTLLVLVRQGHSVAWHSVNAEELRVAASDMTLSEGERTYLEVVCALLEAGGNVSEETGRDILDAGNTLLEHYRQHDDRLERLRRAVSAQTLESLEGESARLKGQLADTHDQEARESLLHGIALCEERLSQARALDPALQRISAQREVLCQTLLSVQSSVARLQAAPGAVALPDADAIRRAVSDVTAQTRAVEAAVEEVLALRAQ
;
A
#
# COMPACT_ATOMS: atom_id res chain seq x y z
N MET A 1 23.18 2.72 -1.90
CA MET A 1 22.27 2.11 -0.91
C MET A 1 21.50 0.95 -1.54
N GLN A 2 21.29 -0.15 -0.83
CA GLN A 2 20.41 -1.24 -1.27
C GLN A 2 19.10 -1.15 -0.48
N ILE A 3 18.03 -0.66 -1.12
CA ILE A 3 16.67 -0.73 -0.56
C ILE A 3 15.96 -1.95 -1.16
N GLY A 4 15.52 -2.86 -0.29
CA GLY A 4 14.66 -3.98 -0.67
C GLY A 4 13.18 -3.63 -0.50
N LEU A 5 12.28 -4.42 -1.12
CA LEU A 5 10.84 -4.26 -0.89
C LEU A 5 10.46 -4.47 0.59
N LYS A 6 11.24 -5.25 1.34
CA LYS A 6 11.03 -5.47 2.78
C LYS A 6 11.20 -4.20 3.62
N ASP A 7 11.95 -3.22 3.10
CA ASP A 7 12.25 -1.97 3.81
C ASP A 7 11.20 -0.89 3.51
N LEU A 8 10.30 -1.16 2.54
CA LEU A 8 9.15 -0.30 2.23
C LEU A 8 7.97 -0.66 3.13
N ASP A 9 6.99 0.24 3.20
CA ASP A 9 5.71 -0.05 3.83
C ASP A 9 5.13 -1.41 3.36
N PRO A 10 4.68 -2.30 4.28
CA PRO A 10 4.28 -3.67 3.93
C PRO A 10 3.14 -3.77 2.91
N LYS A 11 2.14 -2.89 3.00
CA LYS A 11 0.99 -2.91 2.07
C LYS A 11 1.47 -2.50 0.68
N LEU A 12 2.25 -1.43 0.58
CA LEU A 12 2.78 -0.96 -0.70
C LEU A 12 3.79 -1.94 -1.30
N ALA A 13 4.68 -2.50 -0.48
CA ALA A 13 5.63 -3.53 -0.85
C ALA A 13 4.94 -4.75 -1.45
N SER A 14 3.84 -5.22 -0.84
CA SER A 14 3.06 -6.36 -1.33
C SER A 14 2.41 -6.07 -2.69
N ALA A 15 1.86 -4.86 -2.88
CA ALA A 15 1.21 -4.45 -4.11
C ALA A 15 2.24 -4.27 -5.25
N LEU A 16 3.40 -3.66 -4.96
CA LEU A 16 4.52 -3.55 -5.89
C LEU A 16 5.08 -4.92 -6.26
N LEU A 17 5.25 -5.81 -5.28
CA LEU A 17 5.71 -7.18 -5.52
C LEU A 17 4.77 -7.93 -6.46
N ALA A 18 3.46 -7.85 -6.21
CA ALA A 18 2.44 -8.46 -7.08
C ALA A 18 2.53 -7.91 -8.50
N ARG A 19 2.68 -6.58 -8.66
CA ARG A 19 2.81 -5.93 -9.96
C ARG A 19 4.10 -6.32 -10.69
N ILE A 20 5.25 -6.31 -10.01
CA ILE A 20 6.54 -6.71 -10.58
C ILE A 20 6.49 -8.19 -11.02
N ASN A 21 5.87 -9.06 -10.22
CA ASN A 21 5.66 -10.45 -10.60
C ASN A 21 4.74 -10.59 -11.82
N ALA A 22 3.66 -9.82 -11.90
CA ALA A 22 2.79 -9.79 -13.07
C ALA A 22 3.56 -9.34 -14.33
N LEU A 23 4.39 -8.29 -14.24
CA LEU A 23 5.24 -7.84 -15.35
C LEU A 23 6.28 -8.89 -15.75
N ARG A 24 6.79 -9.67 -14.81
CA ARG A 24 7.79 -10.71 -15.06
C ARG A 24 7.19 -11.93 -15.78
N PHE A 25 6.03 -12.39 -15.33
CA PHE A 25 5.48 -13.69 -15.75
C PHE A 25 4.31 -13.59 -16.75
N SER A 26 3.62 -12.45 -16.84
CA SER A 26 2.49 -12.33 -17.76
C SER A 26 2.93 -12.51 -19.23
N HIS A 27 2.21 -13.36 -19.94
CA HIS A 27 2.41 -13.59 -21.37
C HIS A 27 1.67 -12.54 -22.21
N ASN A 28 0.57 -12.02 -21.69
CA ASN A 28 -0.24 -10.96 -22.30
C ASN A 28 0.02 -9.64 -21.56
N ILE A 29 1.07 -8.92 -21.95
CA ILE A 29 1.31 -7.58 -21.39
C ILE A 29 0.81 -6.54 -22.39
N PRO A 30 0.05 -5.53 -21.95
CA PRO A 30 -0.43 -4.48 -22.83
C PRO A 30 0.76 -3.72 -23.44
N PRO A 31 0.64 -3.14 -24.65
CA PRO A 31 1.76 -2.50 -25.36
C PRO A 31 2.51 -1.44 -24.55
N LYS A 32 1.80 -0.73 -23.65
CA LYS A 32 2.37 0.24 -22.73
C LYS A 32 3.39 -0.34 -21.73
N ASP A 33 3.31 -1.63 -21.41
CA ASP A 33 4.14 -2.30 -20.40
C ASP A 33 5.38 -2.98 -21.02
N VAL A 34 5.64 -2.80 -22.33
CA VAL A 34 6.75 -3.48 -23.01
C VAL A 34 8.11 -3.01 -22.51
N LEU A 35 8.31 -1.68 -22.36
CA LEU A 35 9.55 -1.11 -21.85
C LEU A 35 9.79 -1.51 -20.39
N ALA A 36 8.73 -1.42 -19.59
CA ALA A 36 8.65 -1.91 -18.23
C ALA A 36 9.13 -3.35 -18.08
N ARG A 37 8.61 -4.25 -18.93
CA ARG A 37 9.02 -5.65 -18.97
C ARG A 37 10.49 -5.81 -19.35
N GLN A 38 10.98 -5.02 -20.31
CA GLN A 38 12.38 -5.11 -20.73
C GLN A 38 13.34 -4.76 -19.59
N ALA A 39 13.06 -3.71 -18.82
CA ALA A 39 13.86 -3.34 -17.64
C ALA A 39 13.92 -4.49 -16.62
N VAL A 40 12.75 -5.00 -16.19
CA VAL A 40 12.65 -6.11 -15.23
C VAL A 40 13.30 -7.40 -15.75
N ARG A 41 13.15 -7.69 -17.05
CA ARG A 41 13.70 -8.91 -17.67
C ARG A 41 15.22 -8.86 -17.81
N ARG A 42 15.83 -7.70 -18.08
CA ARG A 42 17.30 -7.55 -18.15
C ARG A 42 17.95 -7.95 -16.83
N ARG A 43 17.41 -7.51 -15.69
CA ARG A 43 17.91 -7.86 -14.36
C ARG A 43 17.70 -9.34 -14.04
N TRP A 44 16.53 -9.89 -14.36
CA TRP A 44 16.22 -11.30 -14.09
C TRP A 44 17.08 -12.28 -14.90
N LYS A 45 17.43 -11.95 -16.15
CA LYS A 45 18.33 -12.77 -16.98
C LYS A 45 19.73 -12.92 -16.36
N GLY A 46 20.18 -11.98 -15.53
CA GLY A 46 21.45 -12.07 -14.81
C GLY A 46 21.40 -13.04 -13.61
N GLY A 47 20.59 -12.75 -12.59
CA GLY A 47 20.58 -13.56 -11.36
C GLY A 47 19.61 -14.75 -11.39
N GLY A 48 18.38 -14.52 -11.88
CA GLY A 48 17.30 -15.51 -11.86
C GLY A 48 17.48 -16.65 -12.85
N TRP A 49 18.06 -16.37 -14.02
CA TRP A 49 18.36 -17.41 -15.01
C TRP A 49 19.46 -18.37 -14.54
N PHE A 50 20.51 -17.87 -13.91
CA PHE A 50 21.57 -18.73 -13.34
C PHE A 50 21.02 -19.65 -12.25
N ALA A 51 20.13 -19.14 -11.42
CA ALA A 51 19.42 -19.90 -10.41
C ALA A 51 18.51 -21.00 -11.02
N ALA A 52 17.65 -20.64 -11.98
CA ALA A 52 16.80 -21.61 -12.68
C ALA A 52 17.62 -22.68 -13.40
N ARG A 53 18.75 -22.29 -14.01
CA ARG A 53 19.68 -23.21 -14.67
C ARG A 53 20.33 -24.17 -13.68
N ARG A 54 20.71 -23.71 -12.48
CA ARG A 54 21.22 -24.58 -11.41
C ARG A 54 20.16 -25.58 -10.91
N ALA A 55 18.91 -25.15 -10.77
CA ALA A 55 17.81 -26.04 -10.38
C ALA A 55 17.54 -27.12 -11.45
N ALA A 56 17.53 -26.75 -12.74
CA ALA A 56 17.38 -27.69 -13.85
C ALA A 56 18.54 -28.71 -13.92
N VAL A 57 19.79 -28.26 -13.71
CA VAL A 57 20.96 -29.15 -13.65
C VAL A 57 20.87 -30.11 -12.46
N GLY A 58 20.45 -29.63 -11.28
CA GLY A 58 20.26 -30.48 -10.10
C GLY A 58 19.19 -31.57 -10.31
N GLY A 59 18.06 -31.22 -10.95
CA GLY A 59 17.02 -32.19 -11.30
C GLY A 59 17.49 -33.26 -12.29
N GLY A 60 18.28 -32.86 -13.31
CA GLY A 60 18.86 -33.78 -14.28
C GLY A 60 19.85 -34.78 -13.66
N VAL A 61 20.70 -34.32 -12.74
CA VAL A 61 21.65 -35.17 -12.01
C VAL A 61 20.93 -36.17 -11.10
N GLY A 62 19.86 -35.76 -10.41
CA GLY A 62 19.05 -36.65 -9.59
C GLY A 62 18.36 -37.75 -10.40
N MET A 63 17.85 -37.41 -11.60
CA MET A 63 17.23 -38.38 -12.50
C MET A 63 18.24 -39.41 -13.03
N ALA A 64 19.44 -38.97 -13.41
CA ALA A 64 20.51 -39.85 -13.87
C ALA A 64 20.96 -40.86 -12.78
N LEU A 65 21.12 -40.40 -11.54
CA LEU A 65 21.46 -41.27 -10.40
C LEU A 65 20.39 -42.33 -10.11
N GLY A 66 19.11 -41.97 -10.21
CA GLY A 66 18.00 -42.91 -10.01
C GLY A 66 17.97 -44.03 -11.06
N VAL A 67 18.26 -43.71 -12.33
CA VAL A 67 18.35 -44.71 -13.42
C VAL A 67 19.54 -45.65 -13.20
N CYS A 68 20.71 -45.13 -12.81
CA CYS A 68 21.90 -45.95 -12.56
C CYS A 68 21.71 -46.93 -11.40
N LEU A 69 21.04 -46.53 -10.31
CA LEU A 69 20.81 -47.40 -9.15
C LEU A 69 19.71 -48.44 -9.41
N GLY A 70 18.68 -48.12 -10.20
CA GLY A 70 17.60 -49.05 -10.55
C GLY A 70 18.06 -50.23 -11.40
N GLY A 71 19.05 -50.03 -12.29
CA GLY A 71 19.59 -51.07 -13.16
C GLY A 71 20.25 -52.24 -12.41
N ILE A 72 20.67 -52.03 -11.16
CA ILE A 72 21.35 -53.04 -10.34
C ILE A 72 20.36 -54.09 -9.77
N ILE A 73 19.07 -53.76 -9.64
CA ILE A 73 18.08 -54.58 -8.92
C ILE A 73 17.25 -55.48 -9.86
N GLY A 74 17.41 -55.36 -11.19
CA GLY A 74 16.88 -56.32 -12.18
C GLY A 74 15.34 -56.39 -12.32
N HIS A 75 14.57 -55.66 -11.51
CA HIS A 75 13.11 -55.70 -11.53
C HIS A 75 12.54 -54.49 -12.27
N PRO A 76 11.89 -54.65 -13.44
CA PRO A 76 11.44 -53.52 -14.27
C PRO A 76 10.42 -52.61 -13.57
N GLY A 77 9.60 -53.15 -12.66
CA GLY A 77 8.67 -52.36 -11.84
C GLY A 77 9.34 -51.50 -10.75
N ALA A 78 10.48 -51.94 -10.22
CA ALA A 78 11.24 -51.17 -9.22
C ALA A 78 11.96 -49.98 -9.88
N ILE A 79 12.42 -50.14 -11.12
CA ILE A 79 13.07 -49.07 -11.90
C ILE A 79 12.08 -47.92 -12.18
N ALA A 80 10.86 -48.25 -12.59
CA ALA A 80 9.84 -47.24 -12.90
C ALA A 80 9.40 -46.43 -11.66
N SER A 81 9.22 -47.10 -10.51
CA SER A 81 8.78 -46.45 -9.27
C SER A 81 9.86 -45.57 -8.64
N LEU A 82 11.12 -46.00 -8.63
CA LEU A 82 12.25 -45.19 -8.15
C LEU A 82 12.51 -43.99 -9.08
N GLY A 83 12.40 -44.18 -10.40
CA GLY A 83 12.48 -43.09 -11.36
C GLY A 83 11.39 -42.04 -11.15
N PHE A 84 10.14 -42.47 -10.92
CA PHE A 84 9.03 -41.57 -10.64
C PHE A 84 9.22 -40.81 -9.32
N LEU A 85 9.67 -41.48 -8.25
CA LEU A 85 9.96 -40.84 -6.97
C LEU A 85 11.08 -39.80 -7.08
N GLY A 86 12.16 -40.12 -7.81
CA GLY A 86 13.24 -39.18 -8.07
C GLY A 86 12.79 -37.95 -8.87
N LEU A 87 11.95 -38.15 -9.88
CA LEU A 87 11.36 -37.07 -10.68
C LEU A 87 10.40 -36.22 -9.83
N TYR A 88 9.58 -36.85 -8.99
CA TYR A 88 8.66 -36.17 -8.09
C TYR A 88 9.41 -35.31 -7.06
N ILE A 89 10.37 -35.89 -6.32
CA ILE A 89 11.19 -35.16 -5.33
C ILE A 89 12.01 -34.06 -6.02
N GLY A 90 12.58 -34.34 -7.19
CA GLY A 90 13.31 -33.35 -7.99
C GLY A 90 12.42 -32.18 -8.42
N SER A 91 11.21 -32.46 -8.89
CA SER A 91 10.23 -31.44 -9.27
C SER A 91 9.75 -30.62 -8.07
N MET A 92 9.53 -31.27 -6.92
CA MET A 92 9.14 -30.60 -5.67
C MET A 92 10.27 -29.74 -5.11
N GLY A 93 11.51 -30.22 -5.10
CA GLY A 93 12.69 -29.45 -4.71
C GLY A 93 12.89 -28.25 -5.64
N THR A 94 12.71 -28.43 -6.95
CA THR A 94 12.75 -27.35 -7.93
C THR A 94 11.65 -26.32 -7.69
N LEU A 95 10.42 -26.76 -7.42
CA LEU A 95 9.30 -25.88 -7.09
C LEU A 95 9.59 -25.10 -5.81
N LEU A 96 10.11 -25.75 -4.77
CA LEU A 96 10.37 -25.14 -3.47
C LEU A 96 11.54 -24.15 -3.54
N VAL A 97 12.58 -24.45 -4.33
CA VAL A 97 13.64 -23.50 -4.66
C VAL A 97 13.10 -22.34 -5.47
N LEU A 98 12.27 -22.56 -6.50
CA LEU A 98 11.66 -21.49 -7.29
C LEU A 98 10.74 -20.60 -6.44
N VAL A 99 9.95 -21.18 -5.53
CA VAL A 99 9.10 -20.44 -4.59
C VAL A 99 9.98 -19.65 -3.63
N ARG A 100 10.93 -20.29 -2.95
CA ARG A 100 11.80 -19.63 -1.96
C ARG A 100 12.70 -18.57 -2.59
N GLN A 101 13.15 -18.78 -3.81
CA GLN A 101 14.06 -17.88 -4.52
C GLN A 101 13.30 -16.79 -5.27
N GLY A 102 12.09 -17.05 -5.76
CA GLY A 102 11.13 -16.00 -6.14
C GLY A 102 10.83 -15.08 -4.95
N HIS A 103 10.64 -15.68 -3.77
CA HIS A 103 10.44 -14.97 -2.51
C HIS A 103 11.71 -14.31 -1.95
N SER A 104 12.91 -14.72 -2.35
CA SER A 104 14.15 -14.08 -1.92
C SER A 104 14.56 -12.98 -2.91
N VAL A 105 14.70 -13.29 -4.19
CA VAL A 105 15.19 -12.35 -5.21
C VAL A 105 14.27 -11.14 -5.37
N ALA A 106 12.96 -11.30 -5.20
CA ALA A 106 12.04 -10.17 -5.28
C ALA A 106 12.10 -9.23 -4.07
N TRP A 107 12.64 -9.68 -2.94
CA TRP A 107 12.65 -8.92 -1.69
C TRP A 107 13.95 -8.17 -1.42
N HIS A 108 15.04 -8.52 -2.11
CA HIS A 108 16.39 -8.10 -1.69
C HIS A 108 16.96 -6.86 -2.39
N SER A 109 16.41 -6.42 -3.52
CA SER A 109 16.82 -5.15 -4.15
C SER A 109 15.87 -4.75 -5.27
N VAL A 110 15.32 -3.54 -5.23
CA VAL A 110 14.56 -2.97 -6.36
C VAL A 110 15.28 -1.74 -6.88
N ASN A 111 15.31 -1.57 -8.20
CA ASN A 111 15.85 -0.35 -8.81
C ASN A 111 14.77 0.75 -8.88
N ALA A 112 15.18 2.01 -8.89
CA ALA A 112 14.27 3.15 -9.07
C ALA A 112 13.43 3.03 -10.37
N GLU A 113 14.06 2.58 -11.46
CA GLU A 113 13.36 2.35 -12.73
C GLU A 113 12.27 1.27 -12.62
N GLU A 114 12.54 0.17 -11.91
CA GLU A 114 11.58 -0.92 -11.69
C GLU A 114 10.40 -0.44 -10.82
N LEU A 115 10.68 0.38 -9.80
CA LEU A 115 9.64 0.98 -8.95
C LEU A 115 8.75 1.95 -9.74
N ARG A 116 9.33 2.88 -10.51
CA ARG A 116 8.55 3.84 -11.31
C ARG A 116 7.64 3.14 -12.32
N VAL A 117 8.19 2.13 -12.98
CA VAL A 117 7.45 1.26 -13.91
C VAL A 117 6.32 0.52 -13.20
N ALA A 118 6.57 -0.04 -12.01
CA ALA A 118 5.53 -0.75 -11.27
C ALA A 118 4.43 0.23 -10.83
N ALA A 119 4.81 1.43 -10.40
CA ALA A 119 3.92 2.45 -9.89
C ALA A 119 3.03 3.11 -10.96
N SER A 120 3.50 3.21 -12.22
CA SER A 120 2.80 3.97 -13.27
C SER A 120 1.41 3.44 -13.62
N ASP A 121 1.14 2.16 -13.38
CA ASP A 121 -0.17 1.53 -13.63
C ASP A 121 -0.97 1.27 -12.35
N MET A 122 -0.43 1.63 -11.18
CA MET A 122 -1.13 1.47 -9.92
C MET A 122 -2.00 2.70 -9.65
N THR A 123 -3.22 2.46 -9.15
CA THR A 123 -4.08 3.53 -8.63
C THR A 123 -3.59 3.93 -7.25
N LEU A 124 -2.52 4.71 -7.22
CA LEU A 124 -1.92 5.21 -5.98
C LEU A 124 -2.57 6.53 -5.57
N SER A 125 -2.75 6.71 -4.27
CA SER A 125 -3.09 8.00 -3.69
C SER A 125 -1.94 9.00 -3.92
N GLU A 126 -2.21 10.30 -3.76
CA GLU A 126 -1.18 11.34 -3.92
C GLU A 126 -0.04 11.17 -2.92
N GLY A 127 -0.35 10.83 -1.67
CA GLY A 127 0.64 10.54 -0.63
C GLY A 127 1.49 9.30 -0.96
N GLU A 128 0.88 8.23 -1.49
CA GLU A 128 1.60 7.03 -1.92
C GLU A 128 2.53 7.28 -3.09
N ARG A 129 2.09 8.05 -4.09
CA ARG A 129 2.92 8.43 -5.23
C ARG A 129 4.12 9.26 -4.78
N THR A 130 3.89 10.27 -3.95
CA THR A 130 4.94 11.11 -3.39
C THR A 130 5.95 10.29 -2.59
N TYR A 131 5.48 9.37 -1.74
CA TYR A 131 6.34 8.45 -1.02
C TYR A 131 7.20 7.60 -1.97
N LEU A 132 6.64 7.04 -3.05
CA LEU A 132 7.44 6.27 -4.02
C LEU A 132 8.47 7.12 -4.74
N GLU A 133 8.16 8.39 -5.01
CA GLU A 133 9.11 9.34 -5.58
C GLU A 133 10.27 9.61 -4.62
N VAL A 134 10.02 9.72 -3.30
CA VAL A 134 11.06 9.79 -2.26
C VAL A 134 11.95 8.54 -2.31
N VAL A 135 11.35 7.35 -2.33
CA VAL A 135 12.09 6.07 -2.39
C VAL A 135 12.94 5.98 -3.67
N CYS A 136 12.39 6.38 -4.81
CA CYS A 136 13.13 6.42 -6.08
C CYS A 136 14.30 7.39 -6.00
N ALA A 137 14.10 8.58 -5.44
CA ALA A 137 15.15 9.57 -5.26
C ALA A 137 16.26 9.08 -4.31
N LEU A 138 15.90 8.36 -3.23
CA LEU A 138 16.88 7.74 -2.33
C LEU A 138 17.70 6.64 -3.02
N LEU A 139 17.06 5.80 -3.83
CA LEU A 139 17.73 4.77 -4.63
C LEU A 139 18.71 5.37 -5.63
N GLU A 140 18.34 6.47 -6.27
CA GLU A 140 19.19 7.19 -7.24
C GLU A 140 20.32 7.97 -6.56
N ALA A 141 20.06 8.56 -5.40
CA ALA A 141 21.08 9.24 -4.61
C ALA A 141 22.16 8.26 -4.15
N GLY A 142 21.79 7.00 -3.86
CA GLY A 142 22.70 5.85 -3.90
C GLY A 142 23.95 5.96 -3.03
N GLY A 143 25.05 6.46 -3.60
CA GLY A 143 26.35 6.66 -2.93
C GLY A 143 26.57 8.06 -2.35
N ASN A 144 25.68 9.01 -2.65
CA ASN A 144 25.72 10.39 -2.16
C ASN A 144 25.14 10.52 -0.74
N VAL A 145 24.38 9.52 -0.28
CA VAL A 145 23.75 9.50 1.04
C VAL A 145 24.28 8.29 1.79
N SER A 146 24.65 8.48 3.05
CA SER A 146 25.08 7.38 3.91
C SER A 146 23.93 6.35 4.04
N GLU A 147 24.27 5.08 4.17
CA GLU A 147 23.25 4.02 4.27
C GLU A 147 22.37 4.21 5.52
N GLU A 148 22.95 4.68 6.63
CA GLU A 148 22.24 5.00 7.87
C GLU A 148 21.23 6.14 7.65
N THR A 149 21.68 7.28 7.10
CA THR A 149 20.81 8.42 6.82
C THR A 149 19.69 8.07 5.85
N GLY A 150 19.98 7.28 4.81
CA GLY A 150 18.96 6.87 3.86
C GLY A 150 17.93 5.92 4.46
N ARG A 151 18.32 5.05 5.41
CA ARG A 151 17.38 4.21 6.18
C ARG A 151 16.53 5.04 7.12
N ASP A 152 17.11 6.01 7.83
CA ASP A 152 16.36 6.91 8.70
C ASP A 152 15.28 7.70 7.95
N ILE A 153 15.63 8.23 6.75
CA ILE A 153 14.66 8.93 5.90
C ILE A 153 13.57 7.97 5.41
N LEU A 154 13.94 6.73 5.06
CA LEU A 154 12.98 5.72 4.62
C LEU A 154 12.01 5.32 5.74
N ASP A 155 12.50 5.11 6.96
CA ASP A 155 11.68 4.78 8.12
C ASP A 155 10.75 5.93 8.51
N ALA A 156 11.24 7.17 8.45
CA ALA A 156 10.41 8.36 8.63
C ALA A 156 9.32 8.46 7.53
N GLY A 157 9.69 8.18 6.28
CA GLY A 157 8.76 8.13 5.14
C GLY A 157 7.70 7.03 5.28
N ASN A 158 8.08 5.85 5.76
CA ASN A 158 7.17 4.73 6.04
C ASN A 158 6.14 5.13 7.11
N THR A 159 6.61 5.77 8.17
CA THR A 159 5.76 6.26 9.27
C THR A 159 4.77 7.33 8.77
N LEU A 160 5.25 8.29 7.97
CA LEU A 160 4.40 9.31 7.34
C LEU A 160 3.33 8.71 6.44
N LEU A 161 3.69 7.73 5.61
CA LEU A 161 2.75 7.07 4.70
C LEU A 161 1.67 6.29 5.46
N GLU A 162 2.06 5.58 6.52
CA GLU A 162 1.11 4.85 7.34
C GLU A 162 0.11 5.81 8.01
N HIS A 163 0.58 6.92 8.58
CA HIS A 163 -0.32 7.95 9.12
C HIS A 163 -1.23 8.54 8.04
N TYR A 164 -0.69 8.85 6.86
CA TYR A 164 -1.48 9.37 5.74
C TYR A 164 -2.64 8.42 5.41
N ARG A 165 -2.38 7.11 5.31
CA ARG A 165 -3.40 6.11 5.02
C ARG A 165 -4.42 5.96 6.14
N GLN A 166 -3.98 5.98 7.40
CA GLN A 166 -4.89 5.95 8.53
C GLN A 166 -5.87 7.13 8.48
N HIS A 167 -5.40 8.34 8.14
CA HIS A 167 -6.26 9.50 7.96
C HIS A 167 -7.19 9.37 6.75
N ASP A 168 -6.71 8.82 5.64
CA ASP A 168 -7.53 8.58 4.45
C ASP A 168 -8.66 7.56 4.72
N ASP A 169 -8.34 6.43 5.35
CA ASP A 169 -9.30 5.40 5.77
C ASP A 169 -10.34 5.96 6.77
N ARG A 170 -9.91 6.84 7.68
CA ARG A 170 -10.83 7.52 8.63
C ARG A 170 -11.75 8.49 7.91
N LEU A 171 -11.19 9.29 7.02
CA LEU A 171 -11.94 10.26 6.22
C LEU A 171 -12.95 9.54 5.34
N GLU A 172 -12.59 8.41 4.73
CA GLU A 172 -13.54 7.60 3.96
C GLU A 172 -14.64 7.01 4.84
N ARG A 173 -14.31 6.49 6.03
CA ARG A 173 -15.32 5.99 6.98
C ARG A 173 -16.30 7.08 7.43
N LEU A 174 -15.80 8.28 7.76
CA LEU A 174 -16.64 9.42 8.13
C LEU A 174 -17.49 9.89 6.93
N ARG A 175 -16.91 9.96 5.73
CA ARG A 175 -17.66 10.27 4.52
C ARG A 175 -18.76 9.25 4.25
N ARG A 176 -18.51 7.96 4.46
CA ARG A 176 -19.52 6.90 4.34
C ARG A 176 -20.62 7.03 5.39
N ALA A 177 -20.27 7.38 6.64
CA ALA A 177 -21.26 7.63 7.69
C ALA A 177 -22.16 8.83 7.35
N VAL A 178 -21.58 9.89 6.79
CA VAL A 178 -22.33 11.07 6.32
C VAL A 178 -23.10 10.75 5.03
N SER A 179 -22.53 10.01 4.07
CA SER A 179 -23.17 9.73 2.78
C SER A 179 -24.27 8.67 2.85
N ALA A 180 -24.21 7.74 3.83
CA ALA A 180 -25.31 6.84 4.13
C ALA A 180 -26.59 7.61 4.55
N GLN A 181 -26.42 8.87 4.93
CA GLN A 181 -27.46 9.82 5.24
C GLN A 181 -27.26 11.07 4.37
N THR A 182 -27.45 10.98 3.04
CA THR A 182 -27.23 12.13 2.17
C THR A 182 -28.00 13.33 2.73
N LEU A 183 -27.26 14.35 3.15
CA LEU A 183 -27.81 15.58 3.75
C LEU A 183 -28.96 16.12 2.90
N GLU A 184 -28.78 16.10 1.58
CA GLU A 184 -29.79 16.46 0.60
C GLU A 184 -31.05 15.59 0.67
N SER A 185 -30.93 14.27 0.86
CA SER A 185 -32.10 13.40 1.03
C SER A 185 -32.83 13.66 2.35
N LEU A 186 -32.10 13.95 3.43
CA LEU A 186 -32.69 14.29 4.72
C LEU A 186 -33.38 15.66 4.68
N GLU A 187 -32.77 16.64 4.03
CA GLU A 187 -33.38 17.96 3.79
C GLU A 187 -34.63 17.84 2.91
N GLY A 188 -34.57 17.03 1.85
CA GLY A 188 -35.72 16.72 0.99
C GLY A 188 -36.84 15.99 1.73
N GLU A 189 -36.51 15.03 2.60
CA GLU A 189 -37.48 14.32 3.43
C GLU A 189 -38.14 15.25 4.46
N SER A 190 -37.34 16.08 5.13
CA SER A 190 -37.85 17.10 6.07
C SER A 190 -38.80 18.08 5.36
N ALA A 191 -38.41 18.59 4.18
CA ALA A 191 -39.25 19.48 3.39
C ALA A 191 -40.55 18.81 2.95
N ARG A 192 -40.50 17.54 2.52
CA ARG A 192 -41.68 16.75 2.15
C ARG A 192 -42.64 16.58 3.33
N LEU A 193 -42.14 16.21 4.51
CA LEU A 193 -42.97 16.04 5.71
C LEU A 193 -43.59 17.37 6.16
N LYS A 194 -42.84 18.48 6.08
CA LYS A 194 -43.37 19.83 6.36
C LYS A 194 -44.49 20.24 5.38
N GLY A 195 -44.36 19.87 4.11
CA GLY A 195 -45.43 20.03 3.12
C GLY A 195 -46.69 19.23 3.51
N GLN A 196 -46.54 17.94 3.82
CA GLN A 196 -47.66 17.08 4.24
C GLN A 196 -48.35 17.59 5.52
N LEU A 197 -47.58 18.14 6.47
CA LEU A 197 -48.12 18.70 7.70
C LEU A 197 -49.02 19.92 7.46
N ALA A 198 -48.73 20.73 6.43
CA ALA A 198 -49.55 21.89 6.07
C ALA A 198 -50.94 21.48 5.57
N ASP A 199 -51.02 20.34 4.86
CA ASP A 199 -52.25 19.84 4.23
C ASP A 199 -53.06 18.90 5.15
N THR A 200 -52.50 18.46 6.28
CA THR A 200 -53.12 17.47 7.18
C THR A 200 -53.97 18.14 8.27
N HIS A 201 -55.24 17.78 8.36
CA HIS A 201 -56.20 18.30 9.36
C HIS A 201 -56.44 17.36 10.55
N ASP A 202 -56.11 16.07 10.43
CA ASP A 202 -56.24 15.11 11.52
C ASP A 202 -55.14 15.29 12.57
N GLN A 203 -55.52 15.38 13.85
CA GLN A 203 -54.61 15.69 14.95
C GLN A 203 -53.57 14.58 15.18
N GLU A 204 -53.98 13.32 15.12
CA GLU A 204 -53.10 12.17 15.36
C GLU A 204 -52.04 12.06 14.25
N ALA A 205 -52.44 12.22 12.99
CA ALA A 205 -51.53 12.28 11.86
C ALA A 205 -50.55 13.47 11.95
N ARG A 206 -50.99 14.64 12.42
CA ARG A 206 -50.11 15.81 12.62
C ARG A 206 -49.03 15.55 13.67
N GLU A 207 -49.38 14.92 14.79
CA GLU A 207 -48.42 14.56 15.84
C GLU A 207 -47.37 13.57 15.33
N SER A 208 -47.79 12.57 14.55
CA SER A 208 -46.87 11.63 13.90
C SER A 208 -45.92 12.31 12.91
N LEU A 209 -46.43 13.24 12.08
CA LEU A 209 -45.61 14.01 11.14
C LEU A 209 -44.62 14.94 11.87
N LEU A 210 -45.05 15.61 12.94
CA LEU A 210 -44.17 16.44 13.77
C LEU A 210 -43.04 15.62 14.40
N HIS A 211 -43.34 14.41 14.89
CA HIS A 211 -42.31 13.51 15.40
C HIS A 211 -41.32 13.10 14.30
N GLY A 212 -41.80 12.75 13.11
CA GLY A 212 -40.94 12.46 11.95
C GLY A 212 -40.05 13.64 11.56
N ILE A 213 -40.58 14.87 11.57
CA ILE A 213 -39.80 16.09 11.32
C ILE A 213 -38.71 16.26 12.37
N ALA A 214 -39.04 16.09 13.66
CA ALA A 214 -38.07 16.20 14.75
C ALA A 214 -36.93 15.19 14.59
N LEU A 215 -37.22 13.94 14.22
CA LEU A 215 -36.20 12.92 13.94
C LEU A 215 -35.32 13.30 12.73
N CYS A 216 -35.90 13.86 11.66
CA CYS A 216 -35.13 14.35 10.51
C CYS A 216 -34.22 15.52 10.89
N GLU A 217 -34.72 16.47 11.69
CA GLU A 217 -33.95 17.62 12.16
C GLU A 217 -32.81 17.20 13.09
N GLU A 218 -33.05 16.23 13.97
CA GLU A 218 -32.02 15.64 14.82
C GLU A 218 -30.92 14.98 13.98
N ARG A 219 -31.28 14.14 13.00
CA ARG A 219 -30.32 13.49 12.10
C ARG A 219 -29.53 14.49 11.26
N LEU A 220 -30.18 15.56 10.78
CA LEU A 220 -29.50 16.67 10.07
C LEU A 220 -28.50 17.38 10.97
N SER A 221 -28.87 17.67 12.21
CA SER A 221 -27.98 18.27 13.22
C SER A 221 -26.78 17.36 13.49
N GLN A 222 -27.00 16.06 13.65
CA GLN A 222 -25.95 15.06 13.85
C GLN A 222 -25.00 15.00 12.65
N ALA A 223 -25.52 14.93 11.43
CA ALA A 223 -24.71 14.90 10.21
C ALA A 223 -23.88 16.18 10.03
N ARG A 224 -24.48 17.36 10.27
CA ARG A 224 -23.77 18.66 10.20
C ARG A 224 -22.70 18.79 11.28
N ALA A 225 -22.88 18.20 12.45
CA ALA A 225 -21.87 18.20 13.51
C ALA A 225 -20.60 17.43 13.16
N LEU A 226 -20.63 16.53 12.15
CA LEU A 226 -19.45 15.80 11.68
C LEU A 226 -18.60 16.60 10.67
N ASP A 227 -19.13 17.67 10.09
CA ASP A 227 -18.44 18.45 9.06
C ASP A 227 -17.10 19.06 9.56
N PRO A 228 -17.01 19.65 10.77
CA PRO A 228 -15.73 20.14 11.30
C PRO A 228 -14.68 19.03 11.46
N ALA A 229 -15.10 17.81 11.80
CA ALA A 229 -14.19 16.67 11.94
C ALA A 229 -13.67 16.21 10.56
N LEU A 230 -14.53 16.17 9.54
CA LEU A 230 -14.15 15.90 8.16
C LEU A 230 -13.14 16.92 7.63
N GLN A 231 -13.41 18.21 7.79
CA GLN A 231 -12.51 19.29 7.36
C GLN A 231 -11.15 19.18 8.04
N ARG A 232 -11.14 18.90 9.35
CA ARG A 232 -9.90 18.79 10.12
C ARG A 232 -9.06 17.59 9.73
N ILE A 233 -9.65 16.40 9.56
CA ILE A 233 -8.92 15.22 9.10
C ILE A 233 -8.38 15.42 7.68
N SER A 234 -9.16 16.08 6.81
CA SER A 234 -8.70 16.45 5.47
C SER A 234 -7.47 17.37 5.53
N ALA A 235 -7.48 18.37 6.40
CA ALA A 235 -6.33 19.27 6.60
C ALA A 235 -5.10 18.52 7.16
N GLN A 236 -5.29 17.60 8.10
CA GLN A 236 -4.20 16.76 8.63
C GLN A 236 -3.59 15.85 7.55
N ARG A 237 -4.43 15.22 6.73
CA ARG A 237 -4.00 14.42 5.58
C ARG A 237 -3.16 15.26 4.60
N GLU A 238 -3.58 16.49 4.36
CA GLU A 238 -2.85 17.43 3.49
C GLU A 238 -1.48 17.80 4.07
N VAL A 239 -1.40 18.09 5.38
CA VAL A 239 -0.11 18.38 6.05
C VAL A 239 0.86 17.20 5.92
N LEU A 240 0.38 15.96 6.06
CA LEU A 240 1.21 14.76 5.87
C LEU A 240 1.70 14.65 4.41
N CYS A 241 0.84 14.94 3.44
CA CYS A 241 1.21 14.98 2.02
C CYS A 241 2.30 16.03 1.75
N GLN A 242 2.11 17.27 2.22
CA GLN A 242 3.08 18.35 2.09
C GLN A 242 4.40 18.04 2.80
N THR A 243 4.35 17.31 3.91
CA THR A 243 5.56 16.82 4.59
C THR A 243 6.31 15.83 3.72
N LEU A 244 5.64 14.86 3.10
CA LEU A 244 6.25 13.93 2.14
C LEU A 244 6.87 14.67 0.93
N LEU A 245 6.18 15.67 0.38
CA LEU A 245 6.70 16.52 -0.72
C LEU A 245 7.95 17.31 -0.28
N SER A 246 7.96 17.82 0.95
CA SER A 246 9.13 18.49 1.51
C SER A 246 10.32 17.54 1.64
N VAL A 247 10.10 16.31 2.10
CA VAL A 247 11.12 15.25 2.15
C VAL A 247 11.63 14.92 0.75
N GLN A 248 10.74 14.74 -0.22
CA GLN A 248 11.09 14.51 -1.62
C GLN A 248 11.99 15.61 -2.17
N SER A 249 11.61 16.88 -1.96
CA SER A 249 12.41 18.03 -2.42
C SER A 249 13.80 18.03 -1.77
N SER A 250 13.89 17.62 -0.51
CA SER A 250 15.14 17.58 0.25
C SER A 250 16.06 16.47 -0.25
N VAL A 251 15.52 15.27 -0.51
CA VAL A 251 16.28 14.16 -1.11
C VAL A 251 16.72 14.49 -2.55
N ALA A 252 15.85 15.13 -3.35
CA ALA A 252 16.21 15.57 -4.70
C ALA A 252 17.35 16.60 -4.69
N ARG A 253 17.37 17.54 -3.72
CA ARG A 253 18.49 18.48 -3.56
C ARG A 253 19.80 17.77 -3.20
N LEU A 254 19.76 16.75 -2.34
CA LEU A 254 20.94 15.93 -2.04
C LEU A 254 21.47 15.20 -3.27
N GLN A 255 20.58 14.70 -4.13
CA GLN A 255 20.97 14.06 -5.39
C GLN A 255 21.70 15.04 -6.31
N ALA A 256 21.22 16.30 -6.38
CA ALA A 256 21.80 17.32 -7.26
C ALA A 256 23.12 17.92 -6.72
N ALA A 257 23.28 18.03 -5.39
CA ALA A 257 24.45 18.69 -4.79
C ALA A 257 24.90 18.02 -3.46
N PRO A 258 25.57 16.85 -3.53
CA PRO A 258 25.91 16.01 -2.36
C PRO A 258 26.81 16.67 -1.30
N GLY A 259 27.55 17.73 -1.65
CA GLY A 259 28.50 18.41 -0.76
C GLY A 259 28.14 19.83 -0.36
N ALA A 260 27.06 20.40 -0.90
CA ALA A 260 26.69 21.81 -0.68
C ALA A 260 25.43 22.00 0.15
N VAL A 261 24.67 20.93 0.39
CA VAL A 261 23.36 20.97 1.04
C VAL A 261 23.42 20.19 2.35
N ALA A 262 22.97 20.81 3.43
CA ALA A 262 22.79 20.11 4.70
C ALA A 262 21.85 18.91 4.51
N LEU A 263 22.19 17.76 5.12
CA LEU A 263 21.34 16.59 5.09
C LEU A 263 19.92 16.94 5.59
N PRO A 264 18.87 16.34 5.01
CA PRO A 264 17.52 16.45 5.54
C PRO A 264 17.54 16.09 7.01
N ASP A 265 17.09 17.01 7.85
CA ASP A 265 17.02 16.78 9.28
C ASP A 265 15.92 15.74 9.56
N ALA A 266 16.31 14.47 9.71
CA ALA A 266 15.40 13.40 10.07
C ALA A 266 14.65 13.71 11.37
N ASP A 267 15.25 14.49 12.29
CA ASP A 267 14.58 14.96 13.50
C ASP A 267 13.53 16.02 13.21
N ALA A 268 13.69 16.84 12.17
CA ALA A 268 12.64 17.77 11.75
C ALA A 268 11.43 17.03 11.19
N ILE A 269 11.67 15.96 10.41
CA ILE A 269 10.59 15.09 9.91
C ILE A 269 9.89 14.39 11.08
N ARG A 270 10.65 13.79 12.01
CA ARG A 270 10.10 13.15 13.22
C ARG A 270 9.30 14.13 14.07
N ARG A 271 9.78 15.37 14.25
CA ARG A 271 9.05 16.43 14.95
C ARG A 271 7.75 16.79 14.25
N ALA A 272 7.76 17.00 12.93
CA ALA A 272 6.54 17.28 12.18
C ALA A 272 5.49 16.15 12.34
N VAL A 273 5.92 14.89 12.28
CA VAL A 273 5.02 13.74 12.51
C VAL A 273 4.48 13.74 13.94
N SER A 274 5.34 13.97 14.92
CA SER A 274 4.96 14.03 16.33
C SER A 274 3.96 15.14 16.60
N ASP A 275 4.16 16.32 16.02
CA ASP A 275 3.27 17.47 16.19
C ASP A 275 1.90 17.20 15.56
N VAL A 276 1.87 16.64 14.35
CA VAL A 276 0.61 16.21 13.70
C VAL A 276 -0.09 15.15 14.54
N THR A 277 0.63 14.15 15.05
CA THR A 277 0.07 13.08 15.88
C THR A 277 -0.50 13.62 17.20
N ALA A 278 0.20 14.54 17.85
CA ALA A 278 -0.25 15.18 19.07
C ALA A 278 -1.54 16.00 18.82
N GLN A 279 -1.59 16.75 17.72
CA GLN A 279 -2.80 17.45 17.29
C GLN A 279 -3.95 16.47 16.99
N THR A 280 -3.68 15.33 16.35
CA THR A 280 -4.71 14.31 16.09
C THR A 280 -5.30 13.75 17.38
N ARG A 281 -4.47 13.40 18.38
CA ARG A 281 -4.98 12.88 19.66
C ARG A 281 -5.82 13.89 20.43
N ALA A 282 -5.40 15.16 20.43
CA ALA A 282 -6.18 16.22 21.07
C ALA A 282 -7.56 16.38 20.42
N VAL A 283 -7.63 16.19 19.10
CA VAL A 283 -8.87 16.26 18.32
C VAL A 283 -9.75 15.06 18.60
N GLU A 284 -9.19 13.86 18.64
CA GLU A 284 -9.92 12.63 18.97
C GLU A 284 -10.57 12.76 20.35
N ALA A 285 -9.82 13.22 21.35
CA ALA A 285 -10.34 13.47 22.69
C ALA A 285 -11.52 14.46 22.67
N ALA A 286 -11.40 15.56 21.91
CA ALA A 286 -12.49 16.54 21.79
C ALA A 286 -13.72 15.97 21.06
N VAL A 287 -13.54 15.11 20.05
CA VAL A 287 -14.66 14.45 19.35
C VAL A 287 -15.34 13.43 20.27
N GLU A 288 -14.57 12.63 21.00
CA GLU A 288 -15.10 11.67 21.97
C GLU A 288 -15.86 12.37 23.10
N GLU A 289 -15.36 13.49 23.61
CA GLU A 289 -16.07 14.29 24.63
C GLU A 289 -17.39 14.85 24.10
N VAL A 290 -17.41 15.38 22.86
CA VAL A 290 -18.64 15.88 22.23
C VAL A 290 -19.65 14.74 22.00
N LEU A 291 -19.19 13.55 21.63
CA LEU A 291 -20.05 12.38 21.48
C LEU A 291 -20.57 11.89 22.84
N ALA A 292 -19.74 11.91 23.88
CA ALA A 292 -20.11 11.49 25.23
C ALA A 292 -21.14 12.43 25.87
N LEU A 293 -20.95 13.75 25.75
CA LEU A 293 -21.91 14.76 26.23
C LEU A 293 -23.27 14.67 25.53
N ARG A 294 -23.34 14.08 24.34
CA ARG A 294 -24.58 13.89 23.58
C ARG A 294 -25.30 12.58 23.88
N ALA A 295 -24.65 11.64 24.57
CA ALA A 295 -25.25 10.38 24.97
C ALA A 295 -25.95 10.47 26.35
N GLN A 296 -25.82 11.61 27.03
CA GLN A 296 -26.49 11.94 28.30
C GLN A 296 -27.75 12.78 28.04
#